data_AF-A0A9K3M0R9-F1
#
_entry.id   AF-A0A9K3M0R9-F1
#
_cell.length_a   1.000
_cell.length_b   1.000
_cell.length_c   1.000
_cell.angle_alpha   90.00
_cell.angle_beta   90.00
_cell.angle_gamma   90.00
#
_symmetry.space_group_name_H-M   'P 1'
#
loop_
_entity.id
_entity.type
_entity.pdbx_description
1 polymer ?
#
loop_
_entity_poly.entity_id
_entity_poly.type
_entity_poly.pdbx_seq_one_letter_code
_entity_poly.pdbx_strand_id
1 'polypeptide(L)'
;MGFLNEQERQAFEQNKPQALRADIWMVSGCEDHQTSADVSNTATFQLPDSAGRAGGACTAALLNVLYEDEKTPWERHSFAQVMDSMRANLRKKGFSQVPQLSSTRPIDMNDKFHIVPEDLPGIRRAVLVGINYRGQKGELRGCHNDVFNMYNYLQDYHGFQDADITVLVDDGDHGQPTKANILAAYHNVVRQSRAGDAIFLHFSGHGTKVRDQNGDEDDGYDEAMVPLDFKQSGLILDDDLYDIFVKGLPAGVHVVAVCDCCHSGTIMDLPYVFKANGEYRRMEIEDAFDFNKILKLFGGKGNTMIMKMGTNVAKNMMKQFFK
;
A
#
# COMPACT_ATOMS: atom_id res chain seq x y z
N MET A 1 21.11 -9.93 6.33
CA MET A 1 21.74 -8.61 6.59
C MET A 1 22.40 -8.15 5.31
N GLY A 2 21.68 -7.40 4.49
CA GLY A 2 22.21 -6.79 3.28
C GLY A 2 21.89 -5.31 3.31
N PHE A 3 22.59 -4.53 4.13
CA PHE A 3 22.57 -3.08 3.92
C PHE A 3 23.09 -2.83 2.51
N LEU A 4 22.29 -2.14 1.70
CA LEU A 4 22.65 -1.72 0.35
C LEU A 4 24.11 -1.28 0.29
N ASN A 5 24.86 -1.82 -0.67
CA ASN A 5 26.14 -1.21 -1.00
C ASN A 5 25.89 0.16 -1.66
N GLU A 6 26.90 1.01 -1.64
CA GLU A 6 26.78 2.39 -2.12
C GLU A 6 26.38 2.46 -3.61
N GLN A 7 26.76 1.45 -4.40
CA GLN A 7 26.43 1.37 -5.83
C GLN A 7 24.95 1.08 -6.07
N GLU A 8 24.34 0.19 -5.27
CA GLU A 8 22.91 -0.13 -5.34
C GLU A 8 22.06 1.08 -4.95
N ARG A 9 22.44 1.82 -3.90
CA ARG A 9 21.77 3.09 -3.53
C ARG A 9 21.83 4.11 -4.65
N GLN A 10 23.01 4.30 -5.25
CA GLN A 10 23.18 5.24 -6.36
C GLN A 10 22.37 4.82 -7.59
N ALA A 11 22.33 3.52 -7.92
CA ALA A 11 21.54 3.01 -9.03
C ALA A 11 20.04 3.22 -8.79
N PHE A 12 19.55 2.96 -7.58
CA PHE A 12 18.16 3.25 -7.21
C PHE A 12 17.83 4.74 -7.37
N GLU A 13 18.63 5.63 -6.78
CA GLU A 13 18.37 7.08 -6.85
C GLU A 13 18.38 7.61 -8.29
N GLN A 14 19.27 7.10 -9.15
CA GLN A 14 19.32 7.50 -10.57
C GLN A 14 18.10 7.05 -11.37
N ASN A 15 17.53 5.89 -11.05
CA ASN A 15 16.52 5.23 -11.87
C ASN A 15 15.09 5.38 -11.32
N LYS A 16 14.96 5.71 -10.04
CA LYS A 16 13.69 5.95 -9.32
C LYS A 16 12.69 6.82 -10.09
N PRO A 17 13.05 7.95 -10.74
CA PRO A 17 12.08 8.77 -11.46
C PRO A 17 11.38 8.05 -12.63
N GLN A 18 12.04 7.05 -13.24
CA GLN A 18 11.48 6.27 -14.34
C GLN A 18 10.69 5.05 -13.84
N ALA A 19 11.09 4.45 -12.72
CA ALA A 19 10.41 3.31 -12.12
C ALA A 19 9.18 3.71 -11.29
N LEU A 20 9.30 4.79 -10.49
CA LEU A 20 8.28 5.27 -9.56
C LEU A 20 7.66 6.56 -10.07
N ARG A 21 6.83 6.40 -11.12
CA ARG A 21 6.29 7.50 -11.92
C ARG A 21 5.20 8.27 -11.16
N ALA A 22 4.26 7.54 -10.57
CA ALA A 22 3.18 8.09 -9.77
C ALA A 22 3.64 8.40 -8.33
N ASP A 23 2.95 9.36 -7.73
CA ASP A 23 3.06 9.65 -6.31
C ASP A 23 2.08 8.75 -5.57
N ILE A 24 2.57 7.79 -4.79
CA ILE A 24 1.75 6.78 -4.12
C ILE A 24 2.17 6.74 -2.66
N TRP A 25 1.20 6.82 -1.77
CA TRP A 25 1.40 6.49 -0.37
C TRP A 25 0.23 5.68 0.18
N MET A 26 0.52 4.87 1.19
CA MET A 26 -0.41 3.92 1.76
C MET A 26 -0.37 3.97 3.29
N VAL A 27 -1.54 3.91 3.92
CA VAL A 27 -1.67 3.62 5.35
C VAL A 27 -2.21 2.21 5.56
N SER A 28 -1.57 1.44 6.43
CA SER A 28 -1.96 0.05 6.67
C SER A 28 -1.94 -0.35 8.14
N GLY A 29 -2.80 -1.31 8.51
CA GLY A 29 -2.93 -1.82 9.88
C GLY A 29 -2.08 -3.08 10.12
N CYS A 30 -0.85 -2.94 10.59
CA CYS A 30 0.01 -4.07 10.93
C CYS A 30 -0.14 -4.49 12.41
N GLU A 31 0.00 -5.77 12.78
CA GLU A 31 0.02 -6.21 14.20
C GLU A 31 1.43 -6.66 14.62
N ASP A 32 1.82 -6.41 15.88
CA ASP A 32 3.17 -6.68 16.40
C ASP A 32 3.52 -8.18 16.58
N HIS A 33 2.54 -9.09 16.49
CA HIS A 33 2.74 -10.53 16.70
C HIS A 33 1.85 -11.36 15.77
N GLN A 34 2.04 -11.19 14.46
CA GLN A 34 1.30 -11.98 13.50
C GLN A 34 1.92 -13.38 13.38
N THR A 35 1.24 -14.38 13.95
CA THR A 35 1.49 -15.79 13.62
C THR A 35 0.74 -16.08 12.31
N SER A 36 1.44 -16.02 11.18
CA SER A 36 0.89 -16.46 9.90
C SER A 36 0.83 -17.99 9.86
N ALA A 37 -0.26 -18.53 9.31
CA ALA A 37 -0.24 -19.90 8.80
C ALA A 37 0.34 -19.82 7.39
N ASP A 38 1.52 -20.40 7.16
CA ASP A 38 2.17 -20.39 5.85
C ASP A 38 1.22 -20.97 4.79
N VAL A 39 0.73 -20.13 3.89
CA VAL A 39 -0.16 -20.59 2.82
C VAL A 39 0.70 -21.13 1.69
N SER A 40 0.90 -22.44 1.65
CA SER A 40 1.50 -23.13 0.49
C SER A 40 0.46 -23.58 -0.55
N ASN A 41 -0.81 -23.70 -0.13
CA ASN A 41 -1.93 -24.02 -1.01
C ASN A 41 -3.20 -23.30 -0.55
N THR A 42 -3.70 -22.37 -1.37
CA THR A 42 -4.87 -21.54 -1.11
C THR A 42 -6.17 -22.35 -1.00
N ALA A 43 -6.25 -23.52 -1.64
CA ALA A 43 -7.41 -24.42 -1.50
C ALA A 43 -7.54 -25.01 -0.08
N THR A 44 -6.42 -25.08 0.65
CA THR A 44 -6.37 -25.55 2.05
C THR A 44 -6.32 -24.43 3.07
N PHE A 45 -6.18 -23.17 2.60
CA PHE A 45 -6.18 -22.00 3.47
C PHE A 45 -7.53 -21.85 4.18
N GLN A 46 -7.46 -21.57 5.48
CA GLN A 46 -8.63 -21.24 6.29
C GLN A 46 -8.47 -19.80 6.76
N LEU A 47 -9.54 -19.02 6.64
CA LEU A 47 -9.57 -17.70 7.23
C LEU A 47 -9.32 -17.81 8.74
N PRO A 48 -8.58 -16.86 9.32
CA PRO A 48 -8.35 -16.83 10.76
C PRO A 48 -9.66 -16.63 11.54
N ASP A 49 -9.71 -17.13 12.78
CA ASP A 49 -10.87 -16.93 13.65
C ASP A 49 -11.07 -15.44 13.97
N SER A 50 -12.33 -15.00 13.94
CA SER A 50 -12.71 -13.58 14.11
C SER A 50 -12.65 -13.08 15.55
N ALA A 51 -12.20 -13.91 16.49
CA ALA A 51 -12.18 -13.61 17.92
C ALA A 51 -11.18 -12.48 18.25
N GLY A 52 -11.65 -11.24 18.18
CA GLY A 52 -10.91 -10.02 18.52
C GLY A 52 -10.26 -9.28 17.35
N ARG A 53 -10.33 -9.81 16.13
CA ARG A 53 -9.82 -9.14 14.92
C ARG A 53 -10.88 -8.18 14.38
N ALA A 54 -10.79 -6.92 14.77
CA ALA A 54 -11.61 -5.88 14.16
C ALA A 54 -11.05 -5.57 12.76
N GLY A 55 -11.52 -6.31 11.75
CA GLY A 55 -11.45 -5.79 10.37
C GLY A 55 -12.12 -4.42 10.38
N GLY A 56 -11.34 -3.38 10.09
CA GLY A 56 -11.81 -1.98 10.17
C GLY A 56 -11.18 -1.11 11.25
N ALA A 57 -10.35 -1.65 12.14
CA ALA A 57 -9.78 -0.83 13.22
C ALA A 57 -8.84 0.27 12.69
N CYS A 58 -8.02 -0.02 11.67
CA CYS A 58 -7.14 0.99 11.06
C CYS A 58 -7.95 2.08 10.34
N THR A 59 -8.94 1.69 9.55
CA THR A 59 -9.86 2.58 8.83
C THR A 59 -10.62 3.46 9.82
N ALA A 60 -11.19 2.85 10.86
CA ALA A 60 -11.89 3.58 11.90
C ALA A 60 -10.94 4.53 12.63
N ALA A 61 -9.70 4.16 12.92
CA ALA A 61 -8.73 5.04 13.55
C ALA A 61 -8.40 6.24 12.66
N LEU A 62 -8.17 6.02 11.36
CA LEU A 62 -7.94 7.08 10.38
C LEU A 62 -9.15 8.01 10.30
N LEU A 63 -10.34 7.47 10.05
CA LEU A 63 -11.56 8.26 9.96
C LEU A 63 -11.82 9.04 11.26
N ASN A 64 -11.62 8.45 12.45
CA ASN A 64 -11.76 9.19 13.70
C ASN A 64 -10.81 10.40 13.78
N VAL A 65 -9.57 10.28 13.31
CA VAL A 65 -8.62 11.40 13.27
C VAL A 65 -9.02 12.44 12.22
N LEU A 66 -9.55 12.00 11.08
CA LEU A 66 -9.99 12.89 10.00
C LEU A 66 -11.33 13.57 10.30
N TYR A 67 -12.17 12.96 11.14
CA TYR A 67 -13.49 13.47 11.57
C TYR A 67 -13.48 14.16 12.93
N GLU A 68 -12.40 14.10 13.72
CA GLU A 68 -12.44 14.57 15.10
C GLU A 68 -12.79 16.07 15.16
N ASP A 69 -13.94 16.32 15.80
CA ASP A 69 -14.29 17.51 16.58
C ASP A 69 -15.13 18.63 15.93
N GLU A 70 -15.93 18.40 14.86
CA GLU A 70 -16.86 19.39 14.25
C GLU A 70 -16.26 20.80 14.00
N LYS A 71 -14.93 20.90 14.08
CA LYS A 71 -14.15 22.12 14.08
C LYS A 71 -13.12 22.00 12.98
N THR A 72 -13.62 22.29 11.79
CA THR A 72 -12.91 22.67 10.56
C THR A 72 -12.09 21.55 9.90
N PRO A 73 -12.65 20.89 8.86
CA PRO A 73 -12.01 19.92 7.95
C PRO A 73 -10.84 20.45 7.11
N TRP A 74 -10.33 21.65 7.38
CA TRP A 74 -9.37 22.33 6.51
C TRP A 74 -8.17 22.71 7.37
N GLU A 75 -7.11 21.91 7.23
CA GLU A 75 -5.72 22.19 7.66
C GLU A 75 -5.37 22.11 9.17
N ARG A 76 -5.15 20.93 9.77
CA ARG A 76 -4.54 20.92 11.13
C ARG A 76 -3.45 19.91 11.44
N HIS A 77 -3.37 18.78 10.75
CA HIS A 77 -2.43 17.74 11.15
C HIS A 77 -1.38 17.44 10.09
N SER A 78 -0.13 17.35 10.56
CA SER A 78 0.93 16.79 9.74
C SER A 78 0.78 15.28 9.61
N PHE A 79 1.47 14.68 8.65
CA PHE A 79 1.55 13.22 8.55
C PHE A 79 1.98 12.57 9.88
N ALA A 80 2.96 13.15 10.59
CA ALA A 80 3.38 12.63 11.90
C ALA A 80 2.24 12.63 12.92
N GLN A 81 1.50 13.73 13.01
CA GLN A 81 0.41 13.89 13.97
C GLN A 81 -0.73 12.93 13.67
N VAL A 82 -1.08 12.73 12.39
CA VAL A 82 -2.09 11.75 12.00
C VAL A 82 -1.67 10.35 12.43
N MET A 83 -0.44 9.93 12.12
CA MET A 83 0.07 8.61 12.48
C MET A 83 0.14 8.39 14.00
N ASP A 84 0.59 9.38 14.76
CA ASP A 84 0.64 9.31 16.23
C ASP A 84 -0.77 9.25 16.84
N SER A 85 -1.72 10.05 16.35
CA SER A 85 -3.12 10.03 16.80
C SER A 85 -3.81 8.70 16.48
N MET A 86 -3.61 8.14 15.30
CA MET A 86 -4.14 6.82 14.94
C MET A 86 -3.59 5.73 15.88
N ARG A 87 -2.27 5.72 16.11
CA ARG A 87 -1.62 4.77 17.04
C ARG A 87 -2.13 4.93 18.48
N ALA A 88 -2.32 6.17 18.94
CA ALA A 88 -2.88 6.45 20.26
C ALA A 88 -4.34 5.98 20.39
N ASN A 89 -5.17 6.24 19.37
CA ASN A 89 -6.57 5.84 19.32
C ASN A 89 -6.74 4.32 19.37
N LEU A 90 -5.91 3.58 18.63
CA LEU A 90 -5.92 2.11 18.64
C LEU A 90 -5.47 1.54 19.99
N ARG A 91 -4.36 2.04 20.55
CA ARG A 91 -3.88 1.63 21.88
C ARG A 91 -4.92 1.89 22.98
N LYS A 92 -5.57 3.05 22.96
CA LYS A 92 -6.64 3.42 23.91
C LYS A 92 -7.84 2.46 23.83
N LYS A 93 -8.14 1.96 22.64
CA LYS A 93 -9.22 0.98 22.39
C LYS A 93 -8.77 -0.48 22.62
N GLY A 94 -7.50 -0.71 22.99
CA GLY A 94 -6.96 -2.03 23.27
C GLY A 94 -6.60 -2.86 22.03
N PHE A 95 -6.49 -2.23 20.86
CA PHE A 95 -6.02 -2.91 19.65
C PHE A 95 -4.49 -3.02 19.66
N SER A 96 -3.99 -4.18 19.24
CA SER A 96 -2.56 -4.45 19.02
C SER A 96 -2.05 -3.95 17.67
N GLN A 97 -2.94 -3.45 16.81
CA GLN A 97 -2.58 -2.90 15.52
C GLN A 97 -1.79 -1.60 15.66
N VAL A 98 -0.73 -1.49 14.86
CA VAL A 98 0.13 -0.33 14.72
C VAL A 98 0.04 0.15 13.27
N PRO A 99 -0.63 1.29 13.03
CA PRO A 99 -0.66 1.94 11.73
C PRO A 99 0.74 2.18 11.20
N GLN A 100 0.96 1.77 9.96
CA GLN A 100 2.16 2.04 9.18
C GLN A 100 1.82 2.96 8.01
N LEU A 101 2.80 3.75 7.59
CA LEU A 101 2.74 4.59 6.40
C LEU A 101 3.88 4.19 5.50
N SER A 102 3.60 3.93 4.22
CA SER A 102 4.60 3.65 3.21
C SER A 102 4.35 4.45 1.93
N SER A 103 5.38 4.66 1.10
CA SER A 103 5.31 5.58 -0.04
C SER A 103 6.38 5.33 -1.11
N THR A 104 6.13 5.80 -2.34
CA THR A 104 7.11 5.77 -3.44
C THR A 104 8.20 6.83 -3.31
N ARG A 105 7.97 7.86 -2.50
CA ARG A 105 8.89 8.99 -2.30
C ARG A 105 8.87 9.39 -0.83
N PRO A 106 9.99 9.85 -0.27
CA PRO A 106 10.02 10.27 1.12
C PRO A 106 9.07 11.48 1.30
N ILE A 107 8.11 11.32 2.20
CA ILE A 107 7.20 12.36 2.66
C ILE A 107 7.88 13.12 3.81
N ASP A 108 7.83 14.46 3.79
CA ASP A 108 8.18 15.22 5.00
C ASP A 108 7.07 15.02 6.03
N MET A 109 7.41 14.43 7.17
CA MET A 109 6.44 14.09 8.20
C MET A 109 5.81 15.33 8.88
N ASN A 110 6.34 16.53 8.62
CA ASN A 110 5.78 17.80 9.05
C ASN A 110 4.81 18.42 8.01
N ASP A 111 4.80 17.92 6.78
CA ASP A 111 3.85 18.37 5.76
C ASP A 111 2.42 18.02 6.17
N LYS A 112 1.48 18.84 5.68
CA LYS A 112 0.04 18.64 5.90
C LYS A 112 -0.39 17.30 5.31
N PHE A 113 -1.07 16.50 6.12
CA PHE A 113 -1.73 15.28 5.65
C PHE A 113 -2.86 15.64 4.68
N HIS A 114 -2.89 15.02 3.51
CA HIS A 114 -3.89 15.27 2.48
C HIS A 114 -4.21 13.98 1.74
N ILE A 115 -5.50 13.65 1.60
CA ILE A 115 -5.96 12.53 0.76
C ILE A 115 -5.91 12.90 -0.72
N VAL A 116 -6.21 14.16 -1.03
CA VAL A 116 -6.11 14.71 -2.38
C VAL A 116 -5.42 16.06 -2.25
N PRO A 117 -4.27 16.28 -2.92
CA PRO A 117 -3.67 17.61 -2.99
C PRO A 117 -4.64 18.61 -3.63
N GLU A 118 -4.68 19.84 -3.10
CA GLU A 118 -5.67 20.86 -3.49
C GLU A 118 -5.56 21.32 -4.95
N ASP A 119 -4.37 21.19 -5.53
CA ASP A 119 -3.99 21.73 -6.83
C ASP A 119 -4.09 20.73 -7.99
N LEU A 120 -4.58 19.50 -7.74
CA LEU A 120 -4.76 18.50 -8.79
C LEU A 120 -5.99 18.79 -9.67
N PRO A 121 -5.80 19.05 -10.98
CA PRO A 121 -6.89 19.47 -11.88
C PRO A 121 -7.68 18.30 -12.49
N GLY A 122 -7.27 17.05 -12.24
CA GLY A 122 -7.80 15.86 -12.88
C GLY A 122 -9.03 15.26 -12.19
N ILE A 123 -9.36 14.04 -12.61
CA ILE A 123 -10.51 13.28 -12.09
C ILE A 123 -10.10 12.55 -10.81
N ARG A 124 -11.02 12.49 -9.84
CA ARG A 124 -10.87 11.78 -8.58
C ARG A 124 -11.59 10.44 -8.68
N ARG A 125 -10.86 9.32 -8.66
CA ARG A 125 -11.42 7.96 -8.80
C ARG A 125 -11.15 7.12 -7.58
N ALA A 126 -12.11 6.30 -7.18
CA ALA A 126 -11.89 5.39 -6.06
C ALA A 126 -12.27 3.94 -6.38
N VAL A 127 -11.54 3.00 -5.76
CA VAL A 127 -11.96 1.60 -5.67
C VAL A 127 -12.01 1.23 -4.19
N LEU A 128 -13.21 0.87 -3.71
CA LEU A 128 -13.48 0.56 -2.32
C LEU A 128 -13.93 -0.90 -2.22
N VAL A 129 -13.16 -1.71 -1.50
CA VAL A 129 -13.36 -3.16 -1.37
C VAL A 129 -13.57 -3.52 0.08
N GLY A 130 -14.68 -4.18 0.41
CA GLY A 130 -15.04 -4.56 1.77
C GLY A 130 -15.59 -5.97 1.82
N ILE A 131 -14.90 -6.89 2.49
CA ILE A 131 -15.26 -8.31 2.47
C ILE A 131 -15.52 -8.82 3.89
N ASN A 132 -16.77 -9.21 4.16
CA ASN A 132 -17.18 -9.83 5.42
C ASN A 132 -17.10 -11.36 5.38
N TYR A 133 -16.98 -11.98 4.21
CA TYR A 133 -16.92 -13.43 4.02
C TYR A 133 -18.15 -14.14 4.61
N ARG A 134 -19.34 -13.56 4.40
CA ARG A 134 -20.59 -14.03 5.03
C ARG A 134 -20.82 -15.53 4.77
N GLY A 135 -21.09 -16.28 5.83
CA GLY A 135 -21.33 -17.73 5.77
C GLY A 135 -20.05 -18.58 5.65
N GLN A 136 -18.86 -17.99 5.66
CA GLN A 136 -17.59 -18.72 5.71
C GLN A 136 -17.05 -18.76 7.14
N LYS A 137 -16.26 -19.80 7.48
CA LYS A 137 -15.46 -19.79 8.72
C LYS A 137 -14.47 -18.64 8.64
N GLY A 138 -14.42 -17.78 9.67
CA GLY A 138 -13.62 -16.54 9.68
C GLY A 138 -14.40 -15.29 9.23
N GLU A 139 -15.73 -15.34 9.20
CA GLU A 139 -16.60 -14.19 8.90
C GLU A 139 -16.26 -12.94 9.75
N LEU A 140 -16.17 -11.80 9.08
CA LEU A 140 -16.00 -10.45 9.65
C LEU A 140 -17.33 -9.69 9.61
N ARG A 141 -17.41 -8.58 10.34
CA ARG A 141 -18.65 -7.77 10.45
C ARG A 141 -18.47 -6.28 10.21
N GLY A 142 -17.24 -5.80 10.12
CA GLY A 142 -16.90 -4.37 10.02
C GLY A 142 -16.65 -3.86 8.60
N CYS A 143 -16.23 -4.74 7.69
CA CYS A 143 -15.61 -4.32 6.42
C CYS A 143 -16.57 -3.57 5.50
N HIS A 144 -17.86 -3.93 5.50
CA HIS A 144 -18.88 -3.18 4.75
C HIS A 144 -19.04 -1.76 5.29
N ASN A 145 -19.11 -1.62 6.62
CA ASN A 145 -19.26 -0.32 7.27
C ASN A 145 -18.03 0.58 7.03
N ASP A 146 -16.82 0.00 7.02
CA ASP A 146 -15.60 0.75 6.69
C ASP A 146 -15.67 1.34 5.29
N VAL A 147 -16.08 0.53 4.30
CA VAL A 147 -16.24 0.96 2.90
C VAL A 147 -17.24 2.10 2.79
N PHE A 148 -18.42 1.99 3.41
CA PHE A 148 -19.45 3.03 3.28
C PHE A 148 -19.08 4.31 4.03
N ASN A 149 -18.39 4.21 5.18
CA ASN A 149 -17.88 5.42 5.86
C ASN A 149 -16.81 6.12 5.03
N MET A 150 -15.92 5.36 4.39
CA MET A 150 -14.90 5.92 3.49
C MET A 150 -15.52 6.51 2.22
N TYR A 151 -16.51 5.83 1.63
CA TYR A 151 -17.29 6.33 0.50
C TYR A 151 -17.88 7.70 0.81
N ASN A 152 -18.61 7.83 1.92
CA ASN A 152 -19.21 9.10 2.35
C ASN A 152 -18.14 10.18 2.57
N TYR A 153 -17.05 9.84 3.26
CA TYR A 153 -15.94 10.76 3.50
C TYR A 153 -15.33 11.32 2.21
N LEU A 154 -15.08 10.46 1.22
CA LEU A 154 -14.52 10.87 -0.07
C LEU A 154 -15.47 11.78 -0.85
N GLN A 155 -16.78 11.53 -0.82
CA GLN A 155 -17.76 12.38 -1.47
C GLN A 155 -17.91 13.72 -0.75
N ASP A 156 -18.15 13.68 0.56
CA ASP A 156 -18.51 14.86 1.36
C ASP A 156 -17.36 15.87 1.47
N TYR A 157 -16.11 15.40 1.56
CA TYR A 157 -14.94 16.26 1.82
C TYR A 157 -13.97 16.34 0.66
N HIS A 158 -13.90 15.31 -0.19
CA HIS A 158 -12.95 15.25 -1.29
C HIS A 158 -13.61 15.24 -2.66
N GLY A 159 -14.92 15.50 -2.76
CA GLY A 159 -15.61 15.76 -4.02
C GLY A 159 -15.54 14.61 -5.04
N PHE A 160 -15.29 13.38 -4.60
CA PHE A 160 -15.35 12.22 -5.48
C PHE A 160 -16.79 12.06 -5.99
N GLN A 161 -16.95 11.82 -7.30
CA GLN A 161 -18.25 11.64 -7.90
C GLN A 161 -18.65 10.17 -7.85
N ASP A 162 -19.92 9.87 -7.58
CA ASP A 162 -20.43 8.49 -7.54
C ASP A 162 -20.05 7.67 -8.79
N ALA A 163 -20.15 8.28 -9.98
CA ALA A 163 -19.79 7.65 -11.25
C ALA A 163 -18.30 7.27 -11.37
N ASP A 164 -17.43 7.84 -10.52
CA ASP A 164 -15.98 7.59 -10.50
C ASP A 164 -15.55 6.74 -9.27
N ILE A 165 -16.51 6.23 -8.48
CA ILE A 165 -16.26 5.33 -7.35
C ILE A 165 -16.76 3.93 -7.70
N THR A 166 -15.87 2.94 -7.65
CA THR A 166 -16.24 1.52 -7.74
C THR A 166 -16.30 0.91 -6.34
N VAL A 167 -17.47 0.39 -5.96
CA VAL A 167 -17.69 -0.31 -4.68
C VAL A 167 -17.83 -1.81 -4.91
N LEU A 168 -17.01 -2.61 -4.21
CA LEU A 168 -17.07 -4.07 -4.23
C LEU A 168 -17.26 -4.62 -2.81
N VAL A 169 -18.45 -5.16 -2.52
CA VAL A 169 -18.79 -5.73 -1.21
C VAL A 169 -19.67 -6.99 -1.32
N ASP A 170 -19.50 -7.95 -0.41
CA ASP A 170 -20.25 -9.22 -0.37
C ASP A 170 -21.60 -9.09 0.37
N ASP A 171 -22.39 -8.06 0.04
CA ASP A 171 -23.71 -7.81 0.64
C ASP A 171 -24.88 -8.38 -0.15
N GLY A 172 -24.67 -8.67 -1.45
CA GLY A 172 -25.68 -9.21 -2.37
C GLY A 172 -26.26 -8.17 -3.33
N ASP A 173 -26.01 -6.88 -3.10
CA ASP A 173 -26.55 -5.76 -3.88
C ASP A 173 -25.47 -5.11 -4.77
N HIS A 174 -24.22 -5.06 -4.29
CA HIS A 174 -23.09 -4.47 -5.01
C HIS A 174 -22.29 -5.51 -5.82
N GLY A 175 -21.30 -5.01 -6.57
CA GLY A 175 -20.34 -5.85 -7.26
C GLY A 175 -19.61 -6.78 -6.29
N GLN A 176 -19.61 -8.07 -6.58
CA GLN A 176 -18.99 -9.06 -5.68
C GLN A 176 -17.46 -8.89 -5.66
N PRO A 177 -16.80 -8.88 -4.49
CA PRO A 177 -15.36 -8.72 -4.36
C PRO A 177 -14.60 -10.02 -4.62
N THR A 178 -14.81 -10.60 -5.82
CA THR A 178 -14.04 -11.73 -6.33
C THR A 178 -12.66 -11.26 -6.79
N LYS A 179 -11.69 -12.18 -6.89
CA LYS A 179 -10.34 -11.86 -7.39
C LYS A 179 -10.41 -11.16 -8.74
N ALA A 180 -11.21 -11.70 -9.66
CA ALA A 180 -11.36 -11.15 -11.00
C ALA A 180 -11.95 -9.74 -11.00
N ASN A 181 -12.98 -9.48 -10.18
CA ASN A 181 -13.63 -8.16 -10.13
C ASN A 181 -12.73 -7.10 -9.49
N ILE A 182 -11.99 -7.45 -8.44
CA ILE A 182 -11.03 -6.55 -7.79
C ILE A 182 -9.92 -6.16 -8.78
N LEU A 183 -9.28 -7.14 -9.43
CA LEU A 183 -8.23 -6.87 -10.41
C LEU A 183 -8.76 -6.08 -11.62
N ALA A 184 -9.97 -6.37 -12.10
CA ALA A 184 -10.60 -5.61 -13.17
C ALA A 184 -10.84 -4.14 -12.78
N ALA A 185 -11.31 -3.88 -11.55
CA ALA A 185 -11.50 -2.51 -11.05
C ALA A 185 -10.16 -1.76 -10.97
N TYR A 186 -9.13 -2.39 -10.43
CA TYR A 186 -7.79 -1.80 -10.34
C TYR A 186 -7.19 -1.50 -11.73
N HIS A 187 -7.22 -2.46 -12.66
CA HIS A 187 -6.78 -2.23 -14.03
C HIS A 187 -7.57 -1.12 -14.74
N ASN A 188 -8.88 -1.03 -14.49
CA ASN A 188 -9.71 0.01 -15.10
C ASN A 188 -9.32 1.40 -14.63
N VAL A 189 -9.10 1.59 -13.33
CA VAL A 189 -8.66 2.88 -12.80
C VAL A 189 -7.29 3.25 -13.37
N VAL A 190 -6.31 2.34 -13.38
CA VAL A 190 -4.99 2.61 -13.96
C VAL A 190 -5.09 2.98 -15.44
N ARG A 191 -5.88 2.24 -16.23
CA ARG A 191 -6.07 2.49 -17.67
C ARG A 191 -6.70 3.85 -17.98
N GLN A 192 -7.56 4.35 -17.11
CA GLN A 192 -8.24 5.64 -17.29
C GLN A 192 -7.43 6.84 -16.76
N SER A 193 -6.39 6.58 -15.98
CA SER A 193 -5.67 7.62 -15.25
C SER A 193 -4.69 8.38 -16.13
N ARG A 194 -4.57 9.68 -15.85
CA ARG A 194 -3.64 10.61 -16.51
C ARG A 194 -3.05 11.58 -15.48
N ALA A 195 -1.96 12.25 -15.86
CA ALA A 195 -1.33 13.27 -15.02
C ALA A 195 -2.36 14.29 -14.51
N GLY A 196 -2.33 14.58 -13.21
CA GLY A 196 -3.28 15.45 -12.52
C GLY A 196 -4.47 14.72 -11.89
N ASP A 197 -4.69 13.44 -12.17
CA ASP A 197 -5.75 12.65 -11.52
C ASP A 197 -5.35 12.24 -10.09
N ALA A 198 -6.35 12.04 -9.23
CA ALA A 198 -6.19 11.50 -7.89
C ALA A 198 -6.94 10.16 -7.77
N ILE A 199 -6.29 9.16 -7.17
CA ILE A 199 -6.85 7.82 -6.99
C ILE A 199 -6.90 7.50 -5.50
N PHE A 200 -8.03 6.98 -5.04
CA PHE A 200 -8.18 6.43 -3.70
C PHE A 200 -8.45 4.93 -3.74
N LEU A 201 -7.67 4.15 -3.02
CA LEU A 201 -7.83 2.70 -2.92
C LEU A 201 -8.13 2.35 -1.47
N HIS A 202 -9.18 1.57 -1.24
CA HIS A 202 -9.52 1.09 0.09
C HIS A 202 -9.77 -0.41 0.05
N PHE A 203 -9.13 -1.13 0.96
CA PHE A 203 -9.39 -2.54 1.18
C PHE A 203 -9.63 -2.77 2.67
N SER A 204 -10.77 -3.34 3.04
CA SER A 204 -11.05 -3.86 4.38
C SER A 204 -11.47 -5.33 4.28
N GLY A 205 -10.70 -6.21 4.92
CA GLY A 205 -10.90 -7.66 4.81
C GLY A 205 -9.77 -8.46 5.43
N HIS A 206 -9.68 -9.75 5.09
CA HIS A 206 -8.55 -10.58 5.52
C HIS A 206 -7.31 -10.33 4.65
N GLY A 207 -6.16 -10.39 5.30
CA GLY A 207 -4.84 -10.45 4.68
C GLY A 207 -4.05 -11.60 5.27
N THR A 208 -3.09 -12.12 4.51
CA THR A 208 -2.28 -13.29 4.89
C THR A 208 -0.86 -13.17 4.32
N LYS A 209 0.04 -14.04 4.75
CA LYS A 209 1.34 -14.27 4.11
C LYS A 209 1.35 -15.59 3.35
N VAL A 210 1.96 -15.59 2.18
CA VAL A 210 2.19 -16.76 1.31
C VAL A 210 3.70 -16.98 1.26
N ARG A 211 4.17 -18.23 1.24
CA ARG A 211 5.61 -18.46 1.07
C ARG A 211 6.03 -17.99 -0.32
N ASP A 212 7.00 -17.09 -0.37
CA ASP A 212 7.55 -16.57 -1.62
C ASP A 212 8.10 -17.76 -2.46
N GLN A 213 7.69 -17.80 -3.73
CA GLN A 213 8.10 -18.82 -4.70
C GLN A 213 9.10 -18.31 -5.72
N ASN A 214 9.29 -16.99 -5.80
CA ASN A 214 10.07 -16.32 -6.83
C ASN A 214 11.42 -15.81 -6.26
N GLY A 215 11.52 -15.66 -4.94
CA GLY A 215 12.75 -15.36 -4.21
C GLY A 215 13.08 -13.86 -4.18
N ASP A 216 12.07 -13.00 -4.28
CA ASP A 216 12.20 -11.55 -4.20
C ASP A 216 11.86 -10.97 -2.83
N GLU A 217 11.39 -11.75 -1.86
CA GLU A 217 11.17 -11.26 -0.49
C GLU A 217 12.27 -11.73 0.48
N ASP A 218 12.89 -10.78 1.19
CA ASP A 218 14.00 -11.03 2.12
C ASP A 218 13.59 -11.86 3.35
N ASP A 219 12.31 -11.83 3.73
CA ASP A 219 11.74 -12.66 4.79
C ASP A 219 11.20 -14.02 4.28
N GLY A 220 11.13 -14.19 2.95
CA GLY A 220 10.65 -15.38 2.26
C GLY A 220 9.12 -15.51 2.19
N TYR A 221 8.36 -14.42 2.37
CA TYR A 221 6.90 -14.43 2.32
C TYR A 221 6.28 -13.21 1.62
N ASP A 222 5.39 -13.46 0.65
CA ASP A 222 4.55 -12.44 0.01
C ASP A 222 3.37 -12.06 0.91
N GLU A 223 3.04 -10.76 0.97
CA GLU A 223 1.79 -10.27 1.55
C GLU A 223 0.64 -10.43 0.56
N ALA A 224 -0.54 -10.82 1.04
CA ALA A 224 -1.66 -11.13 0.15
C ALA A 224 -3.01 -10.68 0.69
N MET A 225 -3.80 -10.03 -0.18
CA MET A 225 -5.22 -9.79 0.05
C MET A 225 -6.01 -11.06 -0.23
N VAL A 226 -7.06 -11.33 0.56
CA VAL A 226 -7.90 -12.52 0.42
C VAL A 226 -9.24 -12.16 -0.25
N PRO A 227 -9.46 -12.46 -1.54
CA PRO A 227 -10.74 -12.19 -2.21
C PRO A 227 -11.85 -13.10 -1.70
N LEU A 228 -13.11 -12.80 -2.03
CA LEU A 228 -14.26 -13.60 -1.59
C LEU A 228 -14.17 -15.08 -2.04
N ASP A 229 -13.66 -15.31 -3.25
CA ASP A 229 -13.53 -16.60 -3.94
C ASP A 229 -12.10 -17.19 -3.85
N PHE A 230 -11.33 -16.81 -2.82
CA PHE A 230 -9.92 -17.20 -2.68
C PHE A 230 -9.66 -18.71 -2.75
N LYS A 231 -10.63 -19.54 -2.33
CA LYS A 231 -10.51 -21.01 -2.37
C LYS A 231 -10.45 -21.55 -3.80
N GLN A 232 -11.06 -20.84 -4.75
CA GLN A 232 -11.13 -21.23 -6.15
C GLN A 232 -10.12 -20.45 -7.00
N SER A 233 -10.02 -19.14 -6.76
CA SER A 233 -9.25 -18.21 -7.60
C SER A 233 -7.89 -17.83 -7.02
N GLY A 234 -7.58 -18.27 -5.81
CA GLY A 234 -6.37 -17.89 -5.09
C GLY A 234 -6.40 -16.47 -4.52
N LEU A 235 -5.24 -16.02 -4.04
CA LEU A 235 -5.05 -14.73 -3.36
C LEU A 235 -4.61 -13.66 -4.36
N ILE A 236 -4.69 -12.38 -3.99
CA ILE A 236 -4.05 -11.27 -4.72
C ILE A 236 -2.76 -10.94 -3.99
N LEU A 237 -1.62 -11.06 -4.66
CA LEU A 237 -0.30 -10.83 -4.07
C LEU A 237 0.09 -9.35 -4.17
N ASP A 238 1.01 -8.91 -3.32
CA ASP A 238 1.72 -7.63 -3.43
C ASP A 238 2.29 -7.36 -4.83
N ASP A 239 2.90 -8.36 -5.45
CA ASP A 239 3.41 -8.32 -6.83
C ASP A 239 2.33 -7.93 -7.86
N ASP A 240 1.11 -8.47 -7.71
CA ASP A 240 -0.02 -8.11 -8.58
C ASP A 240 -0.33 -6.61 -8.44
N LEU A 241 -0.29 -6.08 -7.21
CA LEU A 241 -0.58 -4.67 -6.92
C LEU A 241 0.57 -3.75 -7.35
N TYR A 242 1.81 -4.18 -7.18
CA TYR A 242 2.99 -3.48 -7.66
C TYR A 242 2.98 -3.34 -9.18
N ASP A 243 2.67 -4.43 -9.89
CA ASP A 243 2.57 -4.43 -11.35
C ASP A 243 1.44 -3.52 -11.85
N ILE A 244 0.28 -3.54 -11.19
CA ILE A 244 -0.86 -2.72 -11.59
C ILE A 244 -0.61 -1.24 -11.30
N PHE A 245 -0.28 -0.89 -10.07
CA PHE A 245 -0.25 0.50 -9.63
C PHE A 245 1.12 1.14 -9.78
N VAL A 246 2.17 0.52 -9.25
CA VAL A 246 3.51 1.13 -9.25
C VAL A 246 4.09 1.14 -10.65
N LYS A 247 4.03 0.02 -11.38
CA LYS A 247 4.50 -0.04 -12.77
C LYS A 247 3.49 0.57 -13.74
N GLY A 248 2.19 0.35 -13.55
CA GLY A 248 1.17 0.71 -14.54
C GLY A 248 0.82 2.20 -14.61
N LEU A 249 0.86 2.92 -13.49
CA LEU A 249 0.39 4.31 -13.45
C LEU A 249 1.31 5.32 -14.16
N PRO A 250 0.75 6.30 -14.89
CA PRO A 250 1.54 7.34 -15.52
C PRO A 250 2.09 8.34 -14.49
N ALA A 251 3.13 9.08 -14.91
CA ALA A 251 3.69 10.14 -14.08
C ALA A 251 2.67 11.25 -13.80
N GLY A 252 2.73 11.83 -12.60
CA GLY A 252 1.86 12.94 -12.20
C GLY A 252 0.47 12.52 -11.72
N VAL A 253 0.21 11.22 -11.57
CA VAL A 253 -0.97 10.71 -10.83
C VAL A 253 -0.63 10.65 -9.34
N HIS A 254 -1.58 11.06 -8.50
CA HIS A 254 -1.52 10.91 -7.04
C HIS A 254 -2.40 9.74 -6.60
N VAL A 255 -1.89 8.89 -5.71
CA VAL A 255 -2.59 7.71 -5.21
C VAL A 255 -2.46 7.64 -3.71
N VAL A 256 -3.60 7.41 -3.07
CA VAL A 256 -3.70 7.09 -1.66
C VAL A 256 -4.31 5.71 -1.52
N ALA A 257 -3.67 4.85 -0.74
CA ALA A 257 -4.22 3.55 -0.38
C ALA A 257 -4.43 3.45 1.13
N VAL A 258 -5.55 2.85 1.53
CA VAL A 258 -5.82 2.47 2.93
C VAL A 258 -6.12 0.98 2.95
N CYS A 259 -5.23 0.21 3.55
CA CYS A 259 -5.32 -1.25 3.63
C CYS A 259 -5.54 -1.69 5.09
N ASP A 260 -6.76 -2.12 5.37
CA ASP A 260 -7.19 -2.62 6.67
C ASP A 260 -7.26 -4.14 6.65
N CYS A 261 -6.08 -4.75 6.64
CA CYS A 261 -5.91 -6.19 6.68
C CYS A 261 -4.59 -6.56 7.39
N CYS A 262 -4.54 -7.74 8.00
CA CYS A 262 -3.29 -8.28 8.57
C CYS A 262 -2.23 -8.43 7.46
N HIS A 263 -0.94 -8.31 7.80
CA HIS A 263 0.17 -8.39 6.83
C HIS A 263 -0.02 -7.48 5.61
N SER A 264 -0.10 -6.17 5.84
CA SER A 264 -0.30 -5.17 4.77
C SER A 264 0.72 -4.03 4.79
N GLY A 265 1.83 -4.21 5.51
CA GLY A 265 2.88 -3.19 5.63
C GLY A 265 3.57 -2.92 4.29
N THR A 266 3.70 -3.97 3.49
CA THR A 266 4.42 -4.01 2.22
C THR A 266 3.52 -4.42 1.05
N ILE A 267 2.19 -4.52 1.21
CA ILE A 267 1.25 -5.01 0.18
C ILE A 267 1.26 -4.26 -1.19
N MET A 268 2.02 -3.17 -1.33
CA MET A 268 2.24 -2.44 -2.57
C MET A 268 3.73 -2.27 -2.92
N ASP A 269 4.64 -2.92 -2.18
CA ASP A 269 6.09 -2.81 -2.25
C ASP A 269 6.58 -1.37 -2.40
N LEU A 270 6.21 -0.55 -1.42
CA LEU A 270 6.58 0.85 -1.40
C LEU A 270 7.93 1.01 -0.68
N PRO A 271 8.94 1.64 -1.31
CA PRO A 271 10.31 1.63 -0.83
C PRO A 271 10.57 2.47 0.42
N TYR A 272 9.71 3.44 0.73
CA TYR A 272 9.86 4.28 1.91
C TYR A 272 8.79 3.96 2.94
N VAL A 273 9.18 3.83 4.20
CA VAL A 273 8.30 3.57 5.34
C VAL A 273 8.49 4.59 6.46
N PHE A 274 7.43 4.82 7.22
CA PHE A 274 7.46 5.67 8.39
C PHE A 274 8.07 4.95 9.59
N LYS A 275 9.15 5.51 10.14
CA LYS A 275 9.75 5.04 11.40
C LYS A 275 9.56 6.08 12.50
N ALA A 276 9.25 5.59 13.70
CA ALA A 276 8.92 6.38 14.88
C ALA A 276 9.78 5.94 16.07
N ASN A 277 10.91 6.62 16.30
CA ASN A 277 11.88 6.26 17.35
C ASN A 277 11.98 7.41 18.37
N GLY A 278 11.32 7.28 19.53
CA GLY A 278 11.22 8.37 20.50
C GLY A 278 10.46 9.56 19.92
N GLU A 279 11.08 10.75 19.93
CA GLU A 279 10.55 11.98 19.29
C GLU A 279 10.77 11.99 17.77
N TYR A 280 11.58 11.09 17.24
CA TYR A 280 11.97 11.10 15.84
C TYR A 280 10.88 10.51 14.94
N ARG A 281 10.54 11.22 13.86
CA ARG A 281 9.50 10.89 12.90
C ARG A 281 10.03 11.16 11.48
N ARG A 282 10.38 10.12 10.72
CA ARG A 282 10.82 10.27 9.33
C ARG A 282 10.38 9.11 8.46
N MET A 283 10.44 9.34 7.15
CA MET A 283 10.47 8.27 6.17
C MET A 283 11.89 7.71 6.03
N GLU A 284 12.02 6.40 6.07
CA GLU A 284 13.26 5.66 5.81
C GLU A 284 13.03 4.71 4.65
N ILE A 285 14.11 4.35 3.95
CA ILE A 285 14.04 3.23 3.01
C ILE A 285 13.78 1.96 3.83
N GLU A 286 12.83 1.13 3.41
CA GLU A 286 12.57 -0.15 4.08
C GLU A 286 13.76 -1.09 3.88
N ASP A 287 14.25 -1.65 4.98
CA ASP A 287 15.48 -2.46 4.96
C ASP A 287 15.32 -3.74 4.13
N ALA A 288 14.10 -4.27 4.05
CA ALA A 288 13.75 -5.48 3.30
C ALA A 288 13.27 -5.22 1.86
N PHE A 289 13.30 -3.97 1.37
CA PHE A 289 12.81 -3.66 0.02
C PHE A 289 13.66 -4.34 -1.07
N ASP A 290 13.05 -5.14 -1.95
CA ASP A 290 13.77 -5.74 -3.08
C ASP A 290 14.04 -4.74 -4.21
N PHE A 291 15.25 -4.20 -4.19
CA PHE A 291 15.73 -3.32 -5.25
C PHE A 291 15.87 -4.04 -6.60
N ASN A 292 15.92 -5.37 -6.64
CA ASN A 292 15.92 -6.10 -7.91
C ASN A 292 14.59 -5.95 -8.64
N LYS A 293 13.44 -5.79 -7.96
CA LYS A 293 12.15 -5.43 -8.61
C LYS A 293 12.30 -4.17 -9.48
N ILE A 294 12.99 -3.16 -8.96
CA ILE A 294 13.30 -1.93 -9.70
C ILE A 294 14.35 -2.18 -10.79
N LEU A 295 15.44 -2.89 -10.51
CA LEU A 295 16.49 -3.15 -11.51
C LEU A 295 15.98 -4.00 -12.70
N LYS A 296 15.09 -4.97 -12.45
CA LYS A 296 14.45 -5.81 -13.48
C LYS A 296 13.61 -4.98 -14.46
N LEU A 297 12.98 -3.88 -14.03
CA LEU A 297 12.30 -2.94 -14.93
C LEU A 297 13.21 -2.37 -16.03
N PHE A 298 14.52 -2.26 -15.75
CA PHE A 298 15.52 -1.78 -16.71
C PHE A 298 16.18 -2.93 -17.50
N GLY A 299 16.07 -4.16 -17.01
CA GLY A 299 16.77 -5.37 -17.46
C GLY A 299 16.43 -5.85 -18.88
N GLY A 300 15.33 -5.40 -19.49
CA GLY A 300 15.01 -5.69 -20.89
C GLY A 300 16.01 -5.11 -21.90
N LYS A 301 16.82 -4.13 -21.48
CA LYS A 301 18.00 -3.59 -22.21
C LYS A 301 19.22 -3.34 -21.30
N GLY A 302 19.13 -3.70 -20.01
CA GLY A 302 20.04 -3.28 -18.94
C GLY A 302 21.30 -4.13 -18.78
N ASN A 303 21.32 -5.37 -19.29
CA ASN A 303 22.49 -6.25 -19.14
C ASN A 303 23.75 -5.70 -19.83
N THR A 304 23.60 -4.75 -20.76
CA THR A 304 24.73 -4.08 -21.42
C THR A 304 25.15 -2.77 -20.74
N MET A 305 24.30 -2.13 -19.92
CA MET A 305 24.61 -0.87 -19.24
C MET A 305 25.27 -1.08 -17.87
N ILE A 306 24.79 -2.05 -17.07
CA ILE A 306 25.38 -2.35 -15.75
C ILE A 306 26.82 -2.84 -15.90
N MET A 307 27.12 -3.67 -16.91
CA MET A 307 28.51 -4.04 -17.26
C MET A 307 29.37 -2.84 -17.75
N LYS A 308 28.77 -1.87 -18.46
CA LYS A 308 29.48 -0.67 -18.93
C LYS A 308 29.75 0.34 -17.81
N MET A 309 28.89 0.43 -16.81
CA MET A 309 29.11 1.27 -15.63
C MET A 309 30.20 0.69 -14.71
N GLY A 310 30.17 -0.61 -14.43
CA GLY A 310 31.20 -1.28 -13.63
C GLY A 310 32.62 -1.14 -14.21
N THR A 311 32.75 -1.15 -15.53
CA THR A 311 34.05 -0.96 -16.21
C THR A 311 34.53 0.49 -16.26
N ASN A 312 33.63 1.47 -16.33
CA ASN A 312 34.01 2.89 -16.33
C ASN A 312 34.33 3.43 -14.93
N VAL A 313 33.64 2.97 -13.89
CA VAL A 313 33.96 3.31 -12.50
C VAL A 313 35.33 2.74 -12.09
N ALA A 314 35.60 1.47 -12.45
CA ALA A 314 36.91 0.85 -12.23
C ALA A 314 38.05 1.58 -12.98
N LYS A 315 37.81 2.04 -14.22
CA LYS A 315 38.79 2.82 -15.00
C LYS A 315 39.04 4.22 -14.43
N ASN A 316 38.03 4.87 -13.87
CA ASN A 316 38.17 6.18 -13.25
C ASN A 316 38.86 6.10 -11.87
N MET A 317 38.62 5.03 -11.10
CA MET A 317 39.36 4.78 -9.87
C MET A 317 40.85 4.50 -10.15
N MET A 318 41.21 3.68 -11.15
CA MET A 318 42.62 3.42 -11.48
C MET A 318 43.39 4.67 -11.97
N LYS A 319 42.71 5.67 -12.55
CA LYS A 319 43.36 6.93 -12.97
C LYS A 319 43.68 7.88 -11.82
N GLN A 320 43.02 7.73 -10.66
CA GLN A 320 43.32 8.53 -9.46
C GLN A 320 44.44 7.93 -8.59
N PHE A 321 44.80 6.66 -8.80
CA PHE A 321 45.89 6.00 -8.05
C PHE A 321 47.26 6.02 -8.76
N PHE A 322 47.36 6.57 -9.98
CA PHE A 322 48.61 6.66 -10.75
C PHE A 322 48.92 8.07 -11.28
N LYS A 323 48.69 9.10 -10.46
CA LYS A 323 49.31 10.43 -10.66
C LYS A 323 49.83 10.98 -9.35
#